data_AF-A0A0E2L2C6-F1
#
_entry.id   AF-A0A0E2L2C6-F1
#
_cell.length_a   1.000
_cell.length_b   1.000
_cell.length_c   1.000
_cell.angle_alpha   90.00
_cell.angle_beta   90.00
_cell.angle_gamma   90.00
#
_symmetry.space_group_name_H-M   'P 1'
#
loop_
_entity.id
_entity.type
_entity.pdbx_description
1 polymer ?
#
loop_
_entity_poly.entity_id
_entity_poly.type
_entity_poly.pdbx_seq_one_letter_code
_entity_poly.pdbx_strand_id
1 'polypeptide(L)'
;MKHLTEMVRQHKAGKTNGIYAVCSAHPLVLEAAIRYASANQTPLLIEATSNQVDQFGGYTGMTPADFRGFVCQLADSLNFPQDALILGGDHLGPNRWQNLPAAQAMANADDLIKSYVAAGFKKIHLDCSMSCQDDPIPLTDDIVAERAARLAKVAEETCREHFGEADLEYVIGTEVPVPGGAHETLSELAVTTPDAARATLEAHRHAFEKQGLNAIWPRIIALVVQPGVEFDHTNVIDYQPAKAAALSQMVENYETLIFEAHSTDYQTPQSLRQLVIDHFAILKVGPALTFALREALFSLAAIEEELVPAKACSGLRQVLENVMLDRPEYWQSHYHGDGNARRLARGYSYSDRVRYYWPDSQIDDAFAHLVRNLADSPIPLPLISQYLPLQYVKVRSGELQPTPRELIINHIQDILAQYHTACEGQ
;
A
#
# COMPACT_ATOMS: atom_id res chain seq x y z
N MET A 1 -3.69 -21.40 -4.58
CA MET A 1 -4.55 -21.38 -3.36
C MET A 1 -5.37 -20.10 -3.38
N LYS A 2 -6.66 -20.15 -3.04
CA LYS A 2 -7.59 -19.00 -3.08
C LYS A 2 -7.73 -18.37 -1.69
N HIS A 3 -6.63 -17.84 -1.16
CA HIS A 3 -6.58 -17.31 0.21
C HIS A 3 -7.60 -16.20 0.44
N LEU A 4 -7.80 -15.27 -0.51
CA LEU A 4 -8.70 -14.13 -0.33
C LEU A 4 -10.17 -14.55 -0.46
N THR A 5 -10.53 -15.38 -1.45
CA THR A 5 -11.91 -15.89 -1.58
C THR A 5 -12.34 -16.65 -0.32
N GLU A 6 -11.43 -17.47 0.25
CA GLU A 6 -11.70 -18.18 1.50
C GLU A 6 -11.84 -17.21 2.69
N MET A 7 -10.97 -16.20 2.78
CA MET A 7 -11.07 -15.13 3.78
C MET A 7 -12.41 -14.41 3.71
N VAL A 8 -12.85 -14.01 2.50
CA VAL A 8 -14.17 -13.39 2.26
C VAL A 8 -15.29 -14.33 2.66
N ARG A 9 -15.25 -15.60 2.23
CA ARG A 9 -16.27 -16.59 2.59
C ARG A 9 -16.43 -16.72 4.11
N GLN A 10 -15.31 -16.75 4.85
CA GLN A 10 -15.33 -16.79 6.31
C GLN A 10 -15.91 -15.52 6.90
N HIS A 11 -15.52 -14.36 6.39
CA HIS A 11 -16.03 -13.05 6.82
C HIS A 11 -17.56 -12.97 6.65
N LYS A 12 -18.06 -13.34 5.47
CA LYS A 12 -19.49 -13.35 5.15
C LYS A 12 -20.28 -14.41 5.93
N ALA A 13 -19.61 -15.43 6.48
CA ALA A 13 -20.20 -16.38 7.41
C ALA A 13 -20.27 -15.88 8.87
N GLY A 14 -19.96 -14.59 9.11
CA GLY A 14 -20.06 -13.95 10.42
C GLY A 14 -18.76 -13.94 11.22
N LYS A 15 -17.66 -14.47 10.68
CA LYS A 15 -16.34 -14.18 11.26
C LYS A 15 -15.99 -12.72 11.02
N THR A 16 -15.18 -12.18 11.90
CA THR A 16 -14.72 -10.79 11.83
C THR A 16 -13.25 -10.71 11.39
N ASN A 17 -12.85 -11.61 10.49
CA ASN A 17 -11.48 -11.70 9.95
C ASN A 17 -11.27 -10.74 8.78
N GLY A 18 -10.05 -10.33 8.54
CA GLY A 18 -9.67 -9.51 7.38
C GLY A 18 -8.26 -9.85 6.90
N ILE A 19 -7.73 -9.02 6.03
CA ILE A 19 -6.32 -9.04 5.62
C ILE A 19 -5.83 -7.60 5.43
N TYR A 20 -4.57 -7.35 5.76
CA TYR A 20 -3.92 -6.09 5.41
C TYR A 20 -3.05 -6.29 4.17
N ALA A 21 -3.06 -5.29 3.29
CA ALA A 21 -2.28 -5.27 2.06
C ALA A 21 -1.09 -4.32 2.22
N VAL A 22 0.12 -4.88 2.17
CA VAL A 22 1.37 -4.12 2.25
C VAL A 22 1.66 -3.50 0.89
N CYS A 23 1.41 -2.20 0.76
CA CYS A 23 1.50 -1.43 -0.48
C CYS A 23 2.84 -0.67 -0.54
N SER A 24 3.96 -1.40 -0.52
CA SER A 24 5.30 -0.82 -0.51
C SER A 24 6.27 -1.61 -1.38
N ALA A 25 7.20 -0.89 -2.02
CA ALA A 25 8.32 -1.49 -2.76
C ALA A 25 9.65 -1.42 -1.99
N HIS A 26 9.66 -0.89 -0.76
CA HIS A 26 10.91 -0.70 -0.02
C HIS A 26 11.43 -2.05 0.54
N PRO A 27 12.69 -2.44 0.27
CA PRO A 27 13.24 -3.74 0.69
C PRO A 27 13.09 -4.04 2.19
N LEU A 28 13.40 -3.08 3.06
CA LEU A 28 13.26 -3.27 4.52
C LEU A 28 11.81 -3.37 5.00
N VAL A 29 10.85 -2.75 4.30
CA VAL A 29 9.42 -2.88 4.62
C VAL A 29 8.94 -4.28 4.23
N LEU A 30 9.35 -4.76 3.07
CA LEU A 30 9.02 -6.10 2.59
C LEU A 30 9.66 -7.18 3.48
N GLU A 31 10.90 -7.00 3.90
CA GLU A 31 11.55 -7.89 4.88
C GLU A 31 10.80 -7.89 6.21
N ALA A 32 10.43 -6.72 6.72
CA ALA A 32 9.68 -6.61 7.97
C ALA A 32 8.33 -7.34 7.88
N ALA A 33 7.61 -7.18 6.76
CA ALA A 33 6.35 -7.85 6.49
C ALA A 33 6.49 -9.37 6.39
N ILE A 34 7.49 -9.86 5.66
CA ILE A 34 7.76 -11.29 5.52
C ILE A 34 8.13 -11.91 6.86
N ARG A 35 9.05 -11.29 7.62
CA ARG A 35 9.42 -11.77 8.96
C ARG A 35 8.21 -11.79 9.90
N TYR A 36 7.36 -10.75 9.84
CA TYR A 36 6.18 -10.66 10.70
C TYR A 36 5.14 -11.72 10.36
N ALA A 37 4.82 -11.89 9.07
CA ALA A 37 3.89 -12.94 8.62
C ALA A 37 4.43 -14.33 8.92
N SER A 38 5.74 -14.56 8.78
CA SER A 38 6.38 -15.83 9.15
C SER A 38 6.24 -16.13 10.64
N ALA A 39 6.47 -15.15 11.51
CA ALA A 39 6.39 -15.33 12.96
C ALA A 39 4.96 -15.66 13.43
N ASN A 40 3.95 -15.11 12.75
CA ASN A 40 2.53 -15.33 13.06
C ASN A 40 1.86 -16.41 12.19
N GLN A 41 2.62 -17.05 11.29
CA GLN A 41 2.14 -18.11 10.39
C GLN A 41 0.91 -17.72 9.56
N THR A 42 0.86 -16.46 9.10
CA THR A 42 -0.25 -15.94 8.30
C THR A 42 0.11 -15.81 6.82
N PRO A 43 -0.88 -15.85 5.91
CA PRO A 43 -0.69 -15.36 4.55
C PRO A 43 -0.22 -13.90 4.55
N LEU A 44 0.55 -13.52 3.53
CA LEU A 44 1.04 -12.15 3.34
C LEU A 44 0.57 -11.61 1.99
N LEU A 45 -0.18 -10.52 2.01
CA LEU A 45 -0.58 -9.78 0.82
C LEU A 45 0.35 -8.58 0.61
N ILE A 46 1.10 -8.60 -0.50
CA ILE A 46 1.93 -7.49 -0.96
C ILE A 46 1.34 -6.97 -2.27
N GLU A 47 1.15 -5.66 -2.36
CA GLU A 47 0.63 -5.01 -3.56
C GLU A 47 1.60 -3.98 -4.15
N ALA A 48 1.62 -3.91 -5.47
CA ALA A 48 2.37 -2.89 -6.22
C ALA A 48 1.42 -2.05 -7.08
N THR A 49 1.52 -0.74 -6.96
CA THR A 49 0.79 0.22 -7.81
C THR A 49 1.40 0.31 -9.21
N SER A 50 0.60 0.72 -10.19
CA SER A 50 1.08 1.02 -11.56
C SER A 50 2.15 2.11 -11.64
N ASN A 51 2.24 2.98 -10.61
CA ASN A 51 3.32 3.96 -10.51
C ASN A 51 4.64 3.32 -10.04
N GLN A 52 4.57 2.34 -9.11
CA GLN A 52 5.73 1.63 -8.58
C GLN A 52 6.34 0.70 -9.62
N VAL A 53 5.50 -0.09 -10.27
CA VAL A 53 5.89 -1.22 -11.11
C VAL A 53 4.96 -1.23 -12.33
N ASP A 54 5.54 -1.24 -13.52
CA ASP A 54 4.79 -1.42 -14.76
C ASP A 54 5.68 -1.99 -15.87
N GLN A 55 5.16 -2.16 -17.08
CA GLN A 55 5.91 -2.71 -18.21
C GLN A 55 7.15 -1.89 -18.61
N PHE A 56 7.28 -0.65 -18.12
CA PHE A 56 8.41 0.25 -18.37
C PHE A 56 9.32 0.42 -17.14
N GLY A 57 9.03 -0.26 -16.03
CA GLY A 57 9.82 -0.22 -14.80
C GLY A 57 9.25 0.66 -13.68
N GLY A 58 8.13 1.35 -13.87
CA GLY A 58 7.60 2.24 -12.83
C GLY A 58 8.63 3.32 -12.41
N TYR A 59 8.56 3.80 -11.16
CA TYR A 59 9.66 4.58 -10.57
C TYR A 59 10.72 3.71 -9.89
N THR A 60 10.44 2.41 -9.70
CA THR A 60 11.36 1.47 -9.04
C THR A 60 12.42 0.90 -10.00
N GLY A 61 12.22 1.06 -11.31
CA GLY A 61 12.98 0.37 -12.36
C GLY A 61 12.56 -1.09 -12.56
N MET A 62 11.51 -1.59 -11.89
CA MET A 62 11.09 -2.99 -11.94
C MET A 62 9.83 -3.18 -12.80
N THR A 63 9.85 -4.21 -13.64
CA THR A 63 8.63 -4.77 -14.24
C THR A 63 7.88 -5.64 -13.23
N PRO A 64 6.61 -6.03 -13.47
CA PRO A 64 5.90 -6.96 -12.58
C PRO A 64 6.65 -8.28 -12.37
N ALA A 65 7.33 -8.79 -13.41
CA ALA A 65 8.16 -9.99 -13.30
C ALA A 65 9.39 -9.75 -12.40
N ASP A 66 10.06 -8.61 -12.52
CA ASP A 66 11.19 -8.25 -11.67
C ASP A 66 10.76 -8.09 -10.20
N PHE A 67 9.63 -7.40 -9.96
CA PHE A 67 9.10 -7.21 -8.61
C PHE A 67 8.74 -8.55 -7.96
N ARG A 68 8.04 -9.44 -8.69
CA ARG A 68 7.79 -10.80 -8.19
C ARG A 68 9.10 -11.52 -7.89
N GLY A 69 10.05 -11.50 -8.83
CA GLY A 69 11.34 -12.18 -8.66
C GLY A 69 12.06 -11.69 -7.40
N PHE A 70 12.08 -10.38 -7.19
CA PHE A 70 12.64 -9.75 -6.01
C PHE A 70 11.94 -10.19 -4.70
N VAL A 71 10.61 -10.12 -4.64
CA VAL A 71 9.86 -10.52 -3.43
C VAL A 71 10.00 -12.02 -3.15
N CYS A 72 9.97 -12.88 -4.18
CA CYS A 72 10.17 -14.32 -4.02
C CYS A 72 11.58 -14.65 -3.51
N GLN A 73 12.62 -14.01 -4.04
CA GLN A 73 13.99 -14.20 -3.55
C GLN A 73 14.13 -13.76 -2.08
N LEU A 74 13.48 -12.65 -1.71
CA LEU A 74 13.46 -12.17 -0.34
C LEU A 74 12.72 -13.17 0.58
N ALA A 75 11.57 -13.67 0.15
CA ALA A 75 10.81 -14.70 0.87
C ALA A 75 11.64 -15.98 1.07
N ASP A 76 12.30 -16.48 0.02
CA ASP A 76 13.17 -17.65 0.08
C ASP A 76 14.33 -17.44 1.07
N SER A 77 14.98 -16.27 1.03
CA SER A 77 16.07 -15.93 1.94
C SER A 77 15.66 -15.89 3.42
N LEU A 78 14.36 -15.63 3.67
CA LEU A 78 13.75 -15.57 4.99
C LEU A 78 12.99 -16.86 5.35
N ASN A 79 13.07 -17.90 4.51
CA ASN A 79 12.34 -19.17 4.64
C ASN A 79 10.81 -19.00 4.76
N PHE A 80 10.24 -17.98 4.12
CA PHE A 80 8.80 -17.77 4.07
C PHE A 80 8.18 -18.60 2.94
N PRO A 81 7.10 -19.36 3.19
CA PRO A 81 6.56 -20.26 2.20
C PRO A 81 5.86 -19.48 1.07
N GLN A 82 6.31 -19.69 -0.17
CA GLN A 82 5.82 -18.93 -1.33
C GLN A 82 4.32 -19.12 -1.59
N ASP A 83 3.72 -20.21 -1.13
CA ASP A 83 2.31 -20.49 -1.27
C ASP A 83 1.43 -19.70 -0.28
N ALA A 84 2.03 -19.09 0.74
CA ALA A 84 1.41 -18.11 1.64
C ALA A 84 1.61 -16.65 1.16
N LEU A 85 2.43 -16.42 0.13
CA LEU A 85 2.64 -15.10 -0.47
C LEU A 85 1.56 -14.82 -1.53
N ILE A 86 0.85 -13.71 -1.38
CA ILE A 86 -0.15 -13.23 -2.32
C ILE A 86 0.39 -11.92 -2.91
N LEU A 87 0.50 -11.86 -4.24
CA LEU A 87 0.87 -10.66 -4.97
C LEU A 87 -0.36 -10.04 -5.62
N GLY A 88 -0.60 -8.76 -5.32
CA GLY A 88 -1.68 -7.96 -5.88
C GLY A 88 -1.21 -6.75 -6.68
N GLY A 89 -2.00 -6.36 -7.67
CA GLY A 89 -1.82 -5.11 -8.39
C GLY A 89 -2.84 -4.08 -7.95
N ASP A 90 -2.36 -2.88 -7.62
CA ASP A 90 -3.17 -1.79 -7.10
C ASP A 90 -3.37 -0.67 -8.14
N HIS A 91 -4.61 -0.16 -8.23
CA HIS A 91 -5.06 0.85 -9.20
C HIS A 91 -4.54 0.56 -10.62
N LEU A 92 -4.79 -0.66 -11.11
CA LEU A 92 -4.38 -1.04 -12.46
C LEU A 92 -5.38 -0.48 -13.47
N GLY A 93 -4.87 0.41 -14.32
CA GLY A 93 -5.63 1.11 -15.33
C GLY A 93 -4.83 2.27 -15.94
N PRO A 94 -5.48 3.30 -16.50
CA PRO A 94 -4.81 4.38 -17.23
C PRO A 94 -4.13 5.43 -16.34
N ASN A 95 -4.10 5.26 -15.00
CA ASN A 95 -3.64 6.26 -14.03
C ASN A 95 -2.28 6.90 -14.38
N ARG A 96 -1.28 6.10 -14.78
CA ARG A 96 0.06 6.59 -15.12
C ARG A 96 0.09 7.44 -16.41
N TRP A 97 -0.89 7.24 -17.28
CA TRP A 97 -0.92 7.79 -18.64
C TRP A 97 -2.10 8.73 -18.88
N GLN A 98 -2.66 9.33 -17.82
CA GLN A 98 -3.79 10.29 -17.91
C GLN A 98 -3.50 11.47 -18.85
N ASN A 99 -2.22 11.85 -19.00
CA ASN A 99 -1.81 12.92 -19.91
C ASN A 99 -1.87 12.54 -21.40
N LEU A 100 -2.16 11.27 -21.72
CA LEU A 100 -2.36 10.78 -23.10
C LEU A 100 -3.85 10.73 -23.44
N PRO A 101 -4.21 10.66 -24.75
CA PRO A 101 -5.56 10.34 -25.17
C PRO A 101 -6.01 8.97 -24.65
N ALA A 102 -7.28 8.82 -24.31
CA ALA A 102 -7.88 7.64 -23.68
C ALA A 102 -7.55 6.33 -24.43
N ALA A 103 -7.57 6.36 -25.77
CA ALA A 103 -7.26 5.19 -26.58
C ALA A 103 -5.80 4.69 -26.35
N GLN A 104 -4.85 5.61 -26.22
CA GLN A 104 -3.43 5.28 -25.98
C GLN A 104 -3.20 4.89 -24.52
N ALA A 105 -3.79 5.62 -23.58
CA ALA A 105 -3.71 5.30 -22.16
C ALA A 105 -4.27 3.90 -21.85
N MET A 106 -5.41 3.54 -22.46
CA MET A 106 -6.00 2.21 -22.31
C MET A 106 -5.20 1.11 -23.02
N ALA A 107 -4.50 1.41 -24.12
CA ALA A 107 -3.58 0.44 -24.73
C ALA A 107 -2.41 0.11 -23.78
N ASN A 108 -1.84 1.12 -23.12
CA ASN A 108 -0.84 0.91 -22.09
C ASN A 108 -1.41 0.16 -20.87
N ALA A 109 -2.66 0.42 -20.50
CA ALA A 109 -3.33 -0.30 -19.42
C ALA A 109 -3.59 -1.79 -19.76
N ASP A 110 -3.89 -2.12 -21.02
CA ASP A 110 -3.99 -3.51 -21.44
C ASP A 110 -2.64 -4.23 -21.25
N ASP A 111 -1.53 -3.61 -21.67
CA ASP A 111 -0.19 -4.21 -21.53
C ASP A 111 0.28 -4.27 -20.07
N LEU A 112 -0.13 -3.32 -19.25
CA LEU A 112 0.04 -3.35 -17.80
C LEU A 112 -0.63 -4.60 -17.19
N ILE A 113 -1.92 -4.81 -17.49
CA ILE A 113 -2.66 -5.97 -16.99
C ILE A 113 -2.03 -7.28 -17.45
N LYS A 114 -1.66 -7.38 -18.73
CA LYS A 114 -0.95 -8.57 -19.25
C LYS A 114 0.32 -8.83 -18.45
N SER A 115 1.12 -7.79 -18.20
CA SER A 115 2.40 -7.91 -17.50
C SER A 115 2.22 -8.39 -16.05
N TYR A 116 1.24 -7.84 -15.33
CA TYR A 116 0.93 -8.28 -13.96
C TYR A 116 0.42 -9.72 -13.92
N VAL A 117 -0.55 -10.07 -14.79
CA VAL A 117 -1.13 -11.41 -14.81
C VAL A 117 -0.11 -12.45 -15.27
N ALA A 118 0.66 -12.19 -16.33
CA ALA A 118 1.71 -13.09 -16.81
C ALA A 118 2.83 -13.29 -15.75
N ALA A 119 3.13 -12.26 -14.98
CA ALA A 119 4.02 -12.38 -13.81
C ALA A 119 3.38 -13.18 -12.66
N GLY A 120 2.09 -13.50 -12.72
CA GLY A 120 1.38 -14.35 -11.76
C GLY A 120 0.87 -13.63 -10.52
N PHE A 121 0.63 -12.33 -10.62
CA PHE A 121 -0.22 -11.62 -9.66
C PHE A 121 -1.64 -12.18 -9.71
N LYS A 122 -2.25 -12.40 -8.55
CA LYS A 122 -3.55 -13.09 -8.44
C LYS A 122 -4.67 -12.19 -7.93
N LYS A 123 -4.35 -11.13 -7.18
CA LYS A 123 -5.29 -10.06 -6.83
C LYS A 123 -5.14 -8.89 -7.80
N ILE A 124 -6.22 -8.48 -8.46
CA ILE A 124 -6.19 -7.45 -9.51
C ILE A 124 -7.22 -6.37 -9.19
N HIS A 125 -6.76 -5.20 -8.78
CA HIS A 125 -7.60 -4.02 -8.63
C HIS A 125 -7.73 -3.29 -9.98
N LEU A 126 -8.93 -3.34 -10.57
CA LEU A 126 -9.26 -2.69 -11.83
C LEU A 126 -9.85 -1.31 -11.56
N ASP A 127 -9.07 -0.27 -11.84
CA ASP A 127 -9.49 1.12 -11.65
C ASP A 127 -9.25 1.94 -12.90
N CYS A 128 -10.34 2.35 -13.53
CA CYS A 128 -10.37 3.19 -14.73
C CYS A 128 -11.11 4.50 -14.51
N SER A 129 -11.18 4.97 -13.26
CA SER A 129 -11.95 6.15 -12.85
C SER A 129 -11.33 7.49 -13.28
N MET A 130 -10.04 7.52 -13.57
CA MET A 130 -9.34 8.74 -13.95
C MET A 130 -9.58 9.13 -15.41
N SER A 131 -9.95 10.40 -15.63
CA SER A 131 -10.07 11.00 -16.96
C SER A 131 -8.71 11.10 -17.65
N CYS A 132 -8.65 10.65 -18.90
CA CYS A 132 -7.52 10.88 -19.79
C CYS A 132 -7.65 12.25 -20.49
N GLN A 133 -6.67 12.61 -21.34
CA GLN A 133 -6.57 13.95 -21.95
C GLN A 133 -7.83 14.43 -22.69
N ASP A 134 -8.53 13.52 -23.37
CA ASP A 134 -9.70 13.78 -24.21
C ASP A 134 -11.02 13.32 -23.58
N ASP A 135 -11.00 12.92 -22.30
CA ASP A 135 -12.16 12.46 -21.58
C ASP A 135 -13.00 13.61 -20.97
N PRO A 136 -14.29 13.37 -20.71
CA PRO A 136 -15.05 14.22 -19.80
C PRO A 136 -14.47 14.16 -18.38
N ILE A 137 -14.66 15.24 -17.63
CA ILE A 137 -14.21 15.36 -16.23
C ILE A 137 -15.43 15.70 -15.35
N PRO A 138 -15.83 14.82 -14.40
CA PRO A 138 -15.37 13.44 -14.22
C PRO A 138 -15.90 12.48 -15.30
N LEU A 139 -15.36 11.27 -15.34
CA LEU A 139 -15.94 10.14 -16.10
C LEU A 139 -17.31 9.73 -15.53
N THR A 140 -18.14 9.10 -16.36
CA THR A 140 -19.37 8.43 -15.91
C THR A 140 -19.07 6.99 -15.48
N ASP A 141 -19.89 6.45 -14.58
CA ASP A 141 -19.78 5.04 -14.13
C ASP A 141 -19.80 4.06 -15.31
N ASP A 142 -20.57 4.34 -16.36
CA ASP A 142 -20.60 3.52 -17.57
C ASP A 142 -19.24 3.45 -18.28
N ILE A 143 -18.55 4.59 -18.44
CA ILE A 143 -17.22 4.61 -19.08
C ILE A 143 -16.20 3.88 -18.21
N VAL A 144 -16.23 4.11 -16.89
CA VAL A 144 -15.34 3.45 -15.93
C VAL A 144 -15.53 1.93 -15.99
N ALA A 145 -16.78 1.48 -15.90
CA ALA A 145 -17.14 0.07 -15.94
C ALA A 145 -16.79 -0.60 -17.27
N GLU A 146 -17.01 0.07 -18.41
CA GLU A 146 -16.65 -0.46 -19.73
C GLU A 146 -15.14 -0.63 -19.89
N ARG A 147 -14.34 0.31 -19.38
CA ARG A 147 -12.88 0.20 -19.35
C ARG A 147 -12.41 -0.91 -18.41
N ALA A 148 -12.98 -1.02 -17.21
CA ALA A 148 -12.67 -2.10 -16.28
C ALA A 148 -13.03 -3.48 -16.88
N ALA A 149 -14.15 -3.60 -17.59
CA ALA A 149 -14.55 -4.82 -18.29
C ALA A 149 -13.60 -5.22 -19.42
N ARG A 150 -13.07 -4.25 -20.17
CA ARG A 150 -12.00 -4.48 -21.14
C ARG A 150 -10.75 -5.05 -20.45
N LEU A 151 -10.30 -4.43 -19.36
CA LEU A 151 -9.12 -4.89 -18.63
C LEU A 151 -9.33 -6.27 -17.98
N ALA A 152 -10.50 -6.55 -17.43
CA ALA A 152 -10.86 -7.87 -16.92
C ALA A 152 -10.78 -8.94 -18.01
N LYS A 153 -11.24 -8.64 -19.23
CA LYS A 153 -11.14 -9.56 -20.37
C LYS A 153 -9.67 -9.90 -20.69
N VAL A 154 -8.82 -8.88 -20.76
CA VAL A 154 -7.38 -9.05 -21.00
C VAL A 154 -6.75 -9.89 -19.89
N ALA A 155 -7.11 -9.65 -18.63
CA ALA A 155 -6.63 -10.42 -17.49
C ALA A 155 -7.03 -11.91 -17.60
N GLU A 156 -8.30 -12.20 -17.89
CA GLU A 156 -8.84 -13.55 -18.02
C GLU A 156 -8.25 -14.34 -19.20
N GLU A 157 -8.00 -13.68 -20.33
CA GLU A 157 -7.35 -14.27 -21.50
C GLU A 157 -5.88 -14.60 -21.18
N THR A 158 -5.15 -13.63 -20.61
CA THR A 158 -3.74 -13.80 -20.22
C THR A 158 -3.58 -14.90 -19.17
N CYS A 159 -4.46 -14.96 -18.17
CA CYS A 159 -4.39 -15.96 -17.11
C CYS A 159 -4.54 -17.37 -17.67
N ARG A 160 -5.51 -17.58 -18.58
CA ARG A 160 -5.72 -18.87 -19.24
C ARG A 160 -4.56 -19.25 -20.15
N GLU A 161 -4.01 -18.29 -20.89
CA GLU A 161 -2.86 -18.52 -21.76
C GLU A 161 -1.62 -18.98 -20.97
N HIS A 162 -1.34 -18.34 -19.83
CA HIS A 162 -0.13 -18.60 -19.05
C HIS A 162 -0.26 -19.74 -18.03
N PHE A 163 -1.45 -19.96 -17.46
CA PHE A 163 -1.66 -20.90 -16.36
C PHE A 163 -2.69 -22.00 -16.66
N GLY A 164 -3.37 -21.96 -17.81
CA GLY A 164 -4.36 -22.95 -18.21
C GLY A 164 -5.72 -22.82 -17.51
N GLU A 165 -5.87 -21.92 -16.54
CA GLU A 165 -7.10 -21.63 -15.81
C GLU A 165 -7.27 -20.14 -15.55
N ALA A 166 -8.48 -19.72 -15.17
CA ALA A 166 -8.78 -18.35 -14.75
C ALA A 166 -9.17 -18.34 -13.27
N ASP A 167 -8.19 -18.07 -12.41
CA ASP A 167 -8.31 -18.12 -10.94
C ASP A 167 -8.07 -16.75 -10.27
N LEU A 168 -8.01 -15.66 -11.05
CA LEU A 168 -7.81 -14.29 -10.55
C LEU A 168 -8.95 -13.83 -9.64
N GLU A 169 -8.60 -13.07 -8.61
CA GLU A 169 -9.49 -12.41 -7.66
C GLU A 169 -9.45 -10.90 -7.92
N TYR A 170 -10.61 -10.28 -8.08
CA TYR A 170 -10.73 -8.90 -8.56
C TYR A 170 -11.26 -7.97 -7.49
N VAL A 171 -10.75 -6.74 -7.55
CA VAL A 171 -11.30 -5.58 -6.84
C VAL A 171 -11.68 -4.54 -7.89
N ILE A 172 -12.79 -3.85 -7.68
CA ILE A 172 -13.29 -2.79 -8.56
C ILE A 172 -13.62 -1.54 -7.75
N GLY A 173 -13.92 -0.44 -8.44
CA GLY A 173 -14.27 0.84 -7.82
C GLY A 173 -13.03 1.69 -7.56
N THR A 174 -13.26 2.81 -6.87
CA THR A 174 -12.22 3.74 -6.42
C THR A 174 -12.73 4.46 -5.20
N GLU A 175 -11.82 4.90 -4.34
CA GLU A 175 -12.06 5.96 -3.39
C GLU A 175 -12.11 7.32 -4.11
N VAL A 176 -12.85 8.25 -3.54
CA VAL A 176 -12.88 9.64 -3.96
C VAL A 176 -12.65 10.52 -2.73
N PRO A 177 -11.63 11.39 -2.70
CA PRO A 177 -10.63 11.63 -3.75
C PRO A 177 -9.63 10.47 -3.92
N VAL A 178 -8.91 10.44 -5.06
CA VAL A 178 -7.87 9.46 -5.42
C VAL A 178 -6.75 9.40 -4.35
N PRO A 179 -6.13 8.25 -4.07
CA PRO A 179 -5.24 8.07 -2.92
C PRO A 179 -3.89 8.78 -3.05
N GLY A 180 -3.26 9.00 -1.90
CA GLY A 180 -1.91 9.58 -1.80
C GLY A 180 -1.76 10.62 -0.69
N GLY A 181 -2.77 10.78 0.15
CA GLY A 181 -2.92 11.89 1.09
C GLY A 181 -3.48 13.13 0.38
N ALA A 182 -4.42 13.81 1.03
CA ALA A 182 -5.09 14.95 0.42
C ALA A 182 -4.11 16.09 0.08
N HIS A 183 -4.31 16.72 -1.09
CA HIS A 183 -3.56 17.89 -1.54
C HIS A 183 -3.92 19.17 -0.76
N GLU A 184 -5.08 19.18 -0.11
CA GLU A 184 -5.62 20.31 0.65
C GLU A 184 -5.89 19.91 2.11
N THR A 185 -5.90 20.91 3.00
CA THR A 185 -6.22 20.73 4.42
C THR A 185 -7.56 20.02 4.57
N LEU A 186 -7.53 18.83 5.18
CA LEU A 186 -8.71 18.01 5.36
C LEU A 186 -9.65 18.61 6.41
N SER A 187 -10.79 19.18 5.99
CA SER A 187 -11.84 19.62 6.93
C SER A 187 -12.97 18.59 7.06
N GLU A 188 -13.43 18.01 5.96
CA GLU A 188 -14.47 16.98 5.94
C GLU A 188 -14.26 16.02 4.77
N LEU A 189 -14.45 14.71 5.03
CA LEU A 189 -14.38 13.66 4.03
C LEU A 189 -15.74 12.97 3.92
N ALA A 190 -16.29 12.94 2.71
CA ALA A 190 -17.58 12.33 2.45
C ALA A 190 -17.45 10.80 2.40
N VAL A 191 -18.20 10.11 3.25
CA VAL A 191 -18.33 8.65 3.18
C VAL A 191 -19.13 8.28 1.91
N THR A 192 -18.69 7.25 1.19
CA THR A 192 -19.41 6.75 0.02
C THR A 192 -20.84 6.37 0.38
N THR A 193 -21.81 6.84 -0.39
CA THR A 193 -23.21 6.51 -0.14
C THR A 193 -23.52 5.09 -0.60
N PRO A 194 -24.46 4.37 0.05
CA PRO A 194 -24.92 3.06 -0.40
C PRO A 194 -25.43 3.07 -1.85
N ASP A 195 -26.08 4.16 -2.29
CA ASP A 195 -26.58 4.29 -3.66
C ASP A 195 -25.45 4.38 -4.69
N ALA A 196 -24.40 5.16 -4.42
CA ALA A 196 -23.25 5.27 -5.31
C ALA A 196 -22.51 3.93 -5.43
N ALA A 197 -22.32 3.22 -4.31
CA ALA A 197 -21.69 1.91 -4.30
C ALA A 197 -22.54 0.86 -5.07
N ARG A 198 -23.88 0.89 -4.93
CA ARG A 198 -24.78 0.04 -5.74
C ARG A 198 -24.70 0.38 -7.23
N ALA A 199 -24.73 1.66 -7.58
CA ALA A 199 -24.63 2.10 -8.97
C ALA A 199 -23.31 1.63 -9.62
N THR A 200 -22.19 1.74 -8.90
CA THR A 200 -20.89 1.24 -9.35
C THR A 200 -20.92 -0.27 -9.61
N LEU A 201 -21.47 -1.06 -8.67
CA LEU A 201 -21.61 -2.51 -8.82
C LEU A 201 -22.50 -2.88 -10.02
N GLU A 202 -23.63 -2.19 -10.18
CA GLU A 202 -24.55 -2.42 -11.30
C GLU A 202 -23.90 -2.09 -12.64
N ALA A 203 -23.22 -0.95 -12.76
CA ALA A 203 -22.50 -0.57 -13.98
C ALA A 203 -21.44 -1.61 -14.36
N HIS A 204 -20.62 -2.05 -13.41
CA HIS A 204 -19.60 -3.09 -13.63
C HIS A 204 -20.22 -4.43 -14.02
N ARG A 205 -21.31 -4.84 -13.37
CA ARG A 205 -22.02 -6.07 -13.71
C ARG A 205 -22.51 -6.06 -15.16
N HIS A 206 -23.15 -4.97 -15.59
CA HIS A 206 -23.63 -4.83 -16.97
C HIS A 206 -22.47 -4.78 -17.97
N ALA A 207 -21.36 -4.09 -17.65
CA ALA A 207 -20.19 -4.03 -18.52
C ALA A 207 -19.50 -5.39 -18.68
N PHE A 208 -19.38 -6.17 -17.60
CA PHE A 208 -18.88 -7.55 -17.67
C PHE A 208 -19.80 -8.46 -18.46
N GLU A 209 -21.12 -8.34 -18.30
CA GLU A 209 -22.10 -9.10 -19.09
C GLU A 209 -21.96 -8.82 -20.59
N LYS A 210 -21.83 -7.54 -20.99
CA LYS A 210 -21.58 -7.13 -22.39
C LYS A 210 -20.32 -7.76 -22.99
N GLN A 211 -19.29 -8.01 -22.17
CA GLN A 211 -18.04 -8.68 -22.58
C GLN A 211 -18.09 -10.22 -22.47
N GLY A 212 -19.22 -10.80 -22.04
CA GLY A 212 -19.35 -12.24 -21.83
C GLY A 212 -18.64 -12.76 -20.58
N LEU A 213 -18.34 -11.89 -19.61
CA LEU A 213 -17.56 -12.17 -18.40
C LEU A 213 -18.41 -12.51 -17.17
N ASN A 214 -19.65 -12.98 -17.33
CA ASN A 214 -20.55 -13.27 -16.20
C ASN A 214 -19.95 -14.19 -15.13
N ALA A 215 -19.07 -15.12 -15.52
CA ALA A 215 -18.41 -16.06 -14.62
C ALA A 215 -17.37 -15.41 -13.67
N ILE A 216 -16.98 -14.15 -13.89
CA ILE A 216 -16.02 -13.47 -13.00
C ILE A 216 -16.72 -12.90 -11.76
N TRP A 217 -18.04 -12.72 -11.77
CA TRP A 217 -18.76 -12.04 -10.68
C TRP A 217 -18.49 -12.64 -9.28
N PRO A 218 -18.50 -13.97 -9.09
CA PRO A 218 -18.14 -14.58 -7.81
C PRO A 218 -16.68 -14.39 -7.38
N ARG A 219 -15.82 -13.90 -8.29
CA ARG A 219 -14.41 -13.56 -8.04
C ARG A 219 -14.17 -12.05 -7.92
N ILE A 220 -15.22 -11.23 -8.03
CA ILE A 220 -15.16 -9.82 -7.60
C ILE A 220 -15.33 -9.81 -6.08
N ILE A 221 -14.20 -9.83 -5.37
CA ILE A 221 -14.17 -10.07 -3.92
C ILE A 221 -14.33 -8.79 -3.10
N ALA A 222 -14.00 -7.63 -3.68
CA ALA A 222 -14.13 -6.35 -2.99
C ALA A 222 -14.52 -5.19 -3.90
N LEU A 223 -15.16 -4.19 -3.29
CA LEU A 223 -15.40 -2.86 -3.85
C LEU A 223 -14.58 -1.85 -3.05
N VAL A 224 -13.82 -0.99 -3.73
CA VAL A 224 -13.18 0.16 -3.10
C VAL A 224 -14.22 1.26 -2.88
N VAL A 225 -14.25 1.78 -1.66
CA VAL A 225 -15.15 2.85 -1.21
C VAL A 225 -14.40 3.73 -0.20
N GLN A 226 -14.93 4.92 0.08
CA GLN A 226 -14.40 5.84 1.09
C GLN A 226 -15.18 5.66 2.41
N PRO A 227 -14.62 5.01 3.46
CA PRO A 227 -15.27 4.83 4.76
C PRO A 227 -15.23 6.06 5.67
N GLY A 228 -14.58 7.15 5.23
CA GLY A 228 -14.31 8.34 6.05
C GLY A 228 -12.98 8.25 6.78
N VAL A 229 -11.95 7.67 6.14
CA VAL A 229 -10.56 7.66 6.63
C VAL A 229 -9.64 8.29 5.59
N GLU A 230 -8.71 9.12 6.05
CA GLU A 230 -7.69 9.77 5.22
C GLU A 230 -6.63 10.40 6.13
N PHE A 231 -5.52 10.84 5.56
CA PHE A 231 -4.53 11.66 6.22
C PHE A 231 -3.96 12.72 5.26
N ASP A 232 -3.50 13.85 5.81
CA ASP A 232 -2.80 14.90 5.06
C ASP A 232 -1.34 15.02 5.49
N HIS A 233 -0.77 16.22 5.59
CA HIS A 233 0.60 16.40 6.08
C HIS A 233 0.74 16.25 7.59
N THR A 234 -0.27 16.67 8.34
CA THR A 234 -0.19 16.82 9.81
C THR A 234 -1.43 16.31 10.54
N ASN A 235 -2.47 15.91 9.82
CA ASN A 235 -3.75 15.47 10.37
C ASN A 235 -4.12 14.07 9.86
N VAL A 236 -4.88 13.36 10.70
CA VAL A 236 -5.52 12.08 10.38
C VAL A 236 -7.02 12.29 10.57
N ILE A 237 -7.82 11.87 9.59
CA ILE A 237 -9.27 11.74 9.75
C ILE A 237 -9.55 10.35 10.28
N ASP A 238 -9.87 10.27 11.56
CA ASP A 238 -10.21 9.01 12.21
C ASP A 238 -11.54 8.45 11.70
N TYR A 239 -11.58 7.13 11.54
CA TYR A 239 -12.79 6.39 11.21
C TYR A 239 -13.93 6.68 12.20
N GLN A 240 -15.12 6.96 11.67
CA GLN A 240 -16.33 7.22 12.44
C GLN A 240 -17.41 6.19 12.08
N PRO A 241 -17.55 5.09 12.87
CA PRO A 241 -18.43 3.96 12.52
C PRO A 241 -19.87 4.37 12.24
N ALA A 242 -20.39 5.33 13.01
CA ALA A 242 -21.75 5.84 12.83
C ALA A 242 -22.00 6.45 11.44
N LYS A 243 -20.98 7.01 10.78
CA LYS A 243 -21.10 7.60 9.43
C LYS A 243 -21.11 6.53 8.33
N ALA A 244 -20.44 5.40 8.55
CA ALA A 244 -20.33 4.30 7.58
C ALA A 244 -21.35 3.17 7.79
N ALA A 245 -22.16 3.22 8.86
CA ALA A 245 -23.12 2.17 9.21
C ALA A 245 -24.06 1.77 8.05
N ALA A 246 -24.58 2.74 7.30
CA ALA A 246 -25.46 2.46 6.16
C ALA A 246 -24.72 1.77 5.00
N LEU A 247 -23.45 2.09 4.80
CA LEU A 247 -22.60 1.47 3.78
C LEU A 247 -22.22 0.04 4.18
N SER A 248 -21.85 -0.17 5.45
CA SER A 248 -21.62 -1.50 6.04
C SER A 248 -22.84 -2.41 5.86
N GLN A 249 -24.04 -1.95 6.24
CA GLN A 249 -25.28 -2.74 6.08
C GLN A 249 -25.60 -3.07 4.62
N MET A 250 -25.20 -2.20 3.67
CA MET A 250 -25.44 -2.44 2.26
C MET A 250 -24.71 -3.70 1.76
N VAL A 251 -23.43 -3.87 2.14
CA VAL A 251 -22.58 -4.95 1.63
C VAL A 251 -22.98 -6.32 2.17
N GLU A 252 -23.69 -6.38 3.31
CA GLU A 252 -24.26 -7.63 3.84
C GLU A 252 -25.16 -8.36 2.84
N ASN A 253 -25.78 -7.63 1.90
CA ASN A 253 -26.65 -8.22 0.86
C ASN A 253 -25.88 -8.93 -0.28
N TYR A 254 -24.54 -8.91 -0.26
CA TYR A 254 -23.69 -9.50 -1.28
C TYR A 254 -22.84 -10.64 -0.70
N GLU A 255 -23.07 -11.87 -1.15
CA GLU A 255 -22.46 -13.08 -0.57
C GLU A 255 -20.94 -13.20 -0.76
N THR A 256 -20.39 -12.54 -1.78
CA THR A 256 -18.98 -12.66 -2.19
C THR A 256 -18.22 -11.34 -2.12
N LEU A 257 -18.84 -10.29 -1.56
CA LEU A 257 -18.29 -8.94 -1.58
C LEU A 257 -18.06 -8.42 -0.14
N ILE A 258 -16.88 -7.85 0.06
CA ILE A 258 -16.50 -6.99 1.18
C ILE A 258 -16.02 -5.64 0.64
N PHE A 259 -15.61 -4.72 1.52
CA PHE A 259 -14.94 -3.50 1.10
C PHE A 259 -13.43 -3.63 1.24
N GLU A 260 -12.74 -2.98 0.30
CA GLU A 260 -11.32 -2.66 0.38
C GLU A 260 -11.19 -1.18 0.72
N ALA A 261 -10.49 -0.87 1.81
CA ALA A 261 -10.28 0.49 2.27
C ALA A 261 -8.84 0.93 2.02
N HIS A 262 -8.70 2.09 1.40
CA HIS A 262 -7.44 2.73 1.10
C HIS A 262 -7.12 3.82 2.12
N SER A 263 -5.88 4.32 2.11
CA SER A 263 -5.41 5.34 3.05
C SER A 263 -5.70 5.03 4.53
N THR A 264 -5.67 3.74 4.91
CA THR A 264 -5.96 3.34 6.29
C THR A 264 -4.79 3.60 7.25
N ASP A 265 -3.67 4.10 6.71
CA ASP A 265 -2.48 4.52 7.44
C ASP A 265 -2.83 5.44 8.62
N TYR A 266 -2.06 5.30 9.70
CA TYR A 266 -2.13 6.12 10.92
C TYR A 266 -3.43 6.03 11.75
N GLN A 267 -4.43 5.25 11.32
CA GLN A 267 -5.61 4.97 12.11
C GLN A 267 -5.26 4.29 13.43
N THR A 268 -6.05 4.55 14.47
CA THR A 268 -5.87 3.85 15.75
C THR A 268 -6.13 2.34 15.61
N PRO A 269 -5.51 1.48 16.45
CA PRO A 269 -5.80 0.05 16.45
C PRO A 269 -7.30 -0.28 16.61
N GLN A 270 -8.03 0.52 17.39
CA GLN A 270 -9.48 0.39 17.56
C GLN A 270 -10.23 0.72 16.28
N SER A 271 -9.85 1.79 15.57
CA SER A 271 -10.41 2.17 14.27
C SER A 271 -10.16 1.09 13.22
N LEU A 272 -8.92 0.57 13.12
CA LEU A 272 -8.58 -0.53 12.21
C LEU A 272 -9.44 -1.77 12.49
N ARG A 273 -9.62 -2.12 13.77
CA ARG A 273 -10.48 -3.25 14.14
C ARG A 273 -11.94 -3.01 13.78
N GLN A 274 -12.44 -1.80 14.01
CA GLN A 274 -13.82 -1.45 13.72
C GLN A 274 -14.09 -1.40 12.20
N LEU A 275 -13.12 -0.95 11.40
CA LEU A 275 -13.16 -1.05 9.94
C LEU A 275 -13.40 -2.50 9.48
N VAL A 276 -12.64 -3.46 10.02
CA VAL A 276 -12.84 -4.89 9.69
C VAL A 276 -14.23 -5.36 10.11
N ILE A 277 -14.70 -5.02 11.31
CA ILE A 277 -16.04 -5.39 11.78
C ILE A 277 -17.13 -4.85 10.84
N ASP A 278 -16.95 -3.63 10.34
CA ASP A 278 -17.87 -2.93 9.43
C ASP A 278 -17.63 -3.29 7.95
N HIS A 279 -17.04 -4.48 7.70
CA HIS A 279 -16.80 -5.09 6.39
C HIS A 279 -15.75 -4.42 5.49
N PHE A 280 -14.99 -3.44 5.99
CA PHE A 280 -13.75 -2.96 5.37
C PHE A 280 -12.62 -3.93 5.71
N ALA A 281 -12.68 -5.12 5.11
CA ALA A 281 -11.88 -6.28 5.51
C ALA A 281 -10.63 -6.51 4.68
N ILE A 282 -10.37 -5.68 3.66
CA ILE A 282 -9.02 -5.51 3.08
C ILE A 282 -8.54 -4.10 3.43
N LEU A 283 -7.51 -4.00 4.26
CA LEU A 283 -6.96 -2.73 4.72
C LEU A 283 -5.62 -2.44 4.03
N LYS A 284 -5.55 -1.41 3.18
CA LYS A 284 -4.29 -1.03 2.52
C LYS A 284 -3.46 -0.10 3.40
N VAL A 285 -2.18 -0.44 3.53
CA VAL A 285 -1.19 0.34 4.27
C VAL A 285 0.09 0.49 3.46
N GLY A 286 0.65 1.70 3.40
CA GLY A 286 1.85 1.99 2.62
C GLY A 286 2.68 3.08 3.28
N PRO A 287 2.25 4.37 3.19
CA PRO A 287 2.95 5.49 3.80
C PRO A 287 3.34 5.30 5.27
N ALA A 288 2.48 4.74 6.13
CA ALA A 288 2.81 4.51 7.53
C ALA A 288 4.01 3.55 7.72
N LEU A 289 4.20 2.60 6.81
CA LEU A 289 5.33 1.66 6.88
C LEU A 289 6.66 2.33 6.52
N THR A 290 6.69 3.12 5.46
CA THR A 290 7.90 3.87 5.05
C THR A 290 8.14 5.09 5.93
N PHE A 291 7.10 5.66 6.54
CA PHE A 291 7.20 6.67 7.59
C PHE A 291 7.87 6.10 8.85
N ALA A 292 7.44 4.92 9.32
CA ALA A 292 8.06 4.22 10.45
C ALA A 292 9.52 3.84 10.16
N LEU A 293 9.83 3.41 8.93
CA LEU A 293 11.21 3.25 8.48
C LEU A 293 12.00 4.56 8.61
N ARG A 294 11.48 5.67 8.08
CA ARG A 294 12.14 6.98 8.14
C ARG A 294 12.38 7.44 9.58
N GLU A 295 11.42 7.23 10.48
CA GLU A 295 11.57 7.51 11.91
C GLU A 295 12.74 6.72 12.51
N ALA A 296 12.78 5.41 12.27
CA ALA A 296 13.89 4.57 12.74
C ALA A 296 15.24 5.05 12.19
N LEU A 297 15.32 5.40 10.91
CA LEU A 297 16.54 5.93 10.29
C LEU A 297 16.95 7.29 10.86
N PHE A 298 16.00 8.19 11.13
CA PHE A 298 16.30 9.49 11.73
C PHE A 298 16.76 9.35 13.18
N SER A 299 16.16 8.43 13.93
CA SER A 299 16.60 8.08 15.29
C SER A 299 18.00 7.48 15.29
N LEU A 300 18.30 6.56 14.37
CA LEU A 300 19.65 6.00 14.23
C LEU A 300 20.68 7.04 13.79
N ALA A 301 20.33 7.96 12.88
CA ALA A 301 21.21 9.06 12.50
C ALA A 301 21.50 9.99 13.69
N ALA A 302 20.53 10.27 14.56
CA ALA A 302 20.77 11.02 15.79
C ALA A 302 21.67 10.25 16.77
N ILE A 303 21.49 8.93 16.91
CA ILE A 303 22.40 8.08 17.71
C ILE A 303 23.82 8.12 17.15
N GLU A 304 23.98 8.06 15.83
CA GLU A 304 25.29 8.17 15.17
C GLU A 304 25.99 9.49 15.51
N GLU A 305 25.28 10.62 15.47
CA GLU A 305 25.84 11.93 15.81
C GLU A 305 26.37 12.03 17.25
N GLU A 306 25.81 11.26 18.18
CA GLU A 306 26.28 11.19 19.58
C GLU A 306 27.49 10.26 19.76
N LEU A 307 27.66 9.25 18.90
CA LEU A 307 28.65 8.19 19.08
C LEU A 307 29.88 8.35 18.18
N VAL A 308 29.71 8.99 17.02
CA VAL A 308 30.69 9.02 15.94
C VAL A 308 31.21 10.46 15.77
N PRO A 309 32.53 10.67 15.57
CA PRO A 309 33.05 11.99 15.26
C PRO A 309 32.35 12.59 14.03
N ALA A 310 31.96 13.86 14.09
CA ALA A 310 31.15 14.53 13.05
C ALA A 310 31.65 14.37 11.59
N LYS A 311 32.98 14.22 11.39
CA LYS A 311 33.58 14.01 10.05
C LYS A 311 33.40 12.59 9.50
N ALA A 312 33.05 11.63 10.36
CA ALA A 312 32.86 10.23 10.03
C ALA A 312 31.38 9.82 10.01
N CYS A 313 30.45 10.69 10.45
CA CYS A 313 29.02 10.42 10.35
C CYS A 313 28.57 10.29 8.90
N SER A 314 27.54 9.48 8.67
CA SER A 314 26.90 9.30 7.37
C SER A 314 26.30 10.58 6.79
N GLY A 315 25.80 11.46 7.66
CA GLY A 315 25.06 12.65 7.25
C GLY A 315 23.72 12.34 6.57
N LEU A 316 23.14 11.15 6.81
CA LEU A 316 21.95 10.65 6.11
C LEU A 316 20.84 11.69 5.95
N ARG A 317 20.49 12.40 7.04
CA ARG A 317 19.43 13.41 7.03
C ARG A 317 19.73 14.59 6.10
N GLN A 318 20.99 15.02 6.03
CA GLN A 318 21.42 16.11 5.17
C GLN A 318 21.49 15.68 3.70
N VAL A 319 21.99 14.47 3.44
CA VAL A 319 22.01 13.88 2.09
C VAL A 319 20.60 13.77 1.54
N LEU A 320 19.67 13.24 2.34
CA LEU A 320 18.26 13.12 1.99
C LEU A 320 17.63 14.48 1.64
N GLU A 321 17.84 15.49 2.49
CA GLU A 321 17.34 16.85 2.24
C GLU A 321 17.92 17.44 0.95
N ASN A 322 19.22 17.28 0.70
CA ASN A 322 19.86 17.79 -0.51
C ASN A 322 19.29 17.13 -1.77
N VAL A 323 19.17 15.80 -1.78
CA VAL A 323 18.61 15.06 -2.93
C VAL A 323 17.16 15.47 -3.19
N MET A 324 16.34 15.62 -2.14
CA MET A 324 14.97 16.09 -2.29
C MET A 324 14.89 17.53 -2.82
N LEU A 325 15.82 18.42 -2.44
CA LEU A 325 15.87 19.78 -2.98
C LEU A 325 16.30 19.81 -4.45
N ASP A 326 17.26 18.97 -4.83
CA ASP A 326 17.77 18.88 -6.20
C ASP A 326 16.78 18.24 -7.17
N ARG A 327 15.93 17.33 -6.66
CA ARG A 327 14.89 16.62 -7.43
C ARG A 327 13.53 16.81 -6.78
N PRO A 328 12.83 17.94 -6.99
CA PRO A 328 11.62 18.25 -6.25
C PRO A 328 10.34 17.58 -6.77
N GLU A 329 10.40 16.87 -7.89
CA GLU A 329 9.24 16.37 -8.65
C GLU A 329 8.26 15.52 -7.85
N TYR A 330 8.75 14.73 -6.88
CA TYR A 330 7.88 13.83 -6.10
C TYR A 330 7.20 14.51 -4.92
N TRP A 331 7.58 15.74 -4.54
CA TRP A 331 7.02 16.43 -3.37
C TRP A 331 6.51 17.85 -3.64
N GLN A 332 6.98 18.55 -4.68
CA GLN A 332 6.69 19.98 -4.89
C GLN A 332 5.20 20.31 -5.04
N SER A 333 4.43 19.39 -5.64
CA SER A 333 2.99 19.52 -5.82
C SER A 333 2.20 19.17 -4.55
N HIS A 334 2.86 18.65 -3.52
CA HIS A 334 2.23 18.24 -2.27
C HIS A 334 2.59 19.20 -1.14
N TYR A 335 3.81 19.71 -1.07
CA TYR A 335 4.23 20.57 0.05
C TYR A 335 4.22 22.04 -0.33
N HIS A 336 3.31 22.79 0.30
CA HIS A 336 3.11 24.22 0.11
C HIS A 336 3.62 25.03 1.32
N GLY A 337 3.48 26.37 1.25
CA GLY A 337 3.96 27.29 2.29
C GLY A 337 5.38 27.79 2.06
N ASP A 338 5.95 28.40 3.11
CA ASP A 338 7.29 29.00 3.09
C ASP A 338 8.42 27.94 3.12
N GLY A 339 9.67 28.40 3.04
CA GLY A 339 10.84 27.53 3.01
C GLY A 339 10.96 26.62 4.23
N ASN A 340 10.57 27.09 5.42
CA ASN A 340 10.64 26.30 6.64
C ASN A 340 9.49 25.28 6.73
N ALA A 341 8.28 25.65 6.33
CA ALA A 341 7.13 24.75 6.25
C ALA A 341 7.42 23.58 5.29
N ARG A 342 7.96 23.87 4.09
CA ARG A 342 8.36 22.83 3.13
C ARG A 342 9.49 21.93 3.65
N ARG A 343 10.48 22.51 4.34
CA ARG A 343 11.57 21.75 4.98
C ARG A 343 11.04 20.78 6.03
N LEU A 344 10.12 21.24 6.89
CA LEU A 344 9.48 20.36 7.87
C LEU A 344 8.65 19.27 7.19
N ALA A 345 7.86 19.62 6.17
CA ALA A 345 7.02 18.66 5.46
C ALA A 345 7.85 17.54 4.79
N ARG A 346 8.99 17.86 4.17
CA ARG A 346 9.90 16.83 3.59
C ARG A 346 10.39 15.81 4.61
N GLY A 347 10.65 16.24 5.85
CA GLY A 347 11.15 15.37 6.91
C GLY A 347 10.09 14.66 7.75
N TYR A 348 8.86 15.20 7.82
CA TYR A 348 7.91 14.82 8.87
C TYR A 348 6.45 14.69 8.43
N SER A 349 6.11 15.01 7.18
CA SER A 349 4.73 14.91 6.69
C SER A 349 4.23 13.45 6.64
N TYR A 350 2.98 13.20 7.05
CA TYR A 350 2.33 11.89 6.92
C TYR A 350 2.12 11.46 5.46
N SER A 351 2.13 12.39 4.51
CA SER A 351 2.11 12.05 3.07
C SER A 351 3.36 11.28 2.63
N ASP A 352 4.43 11.28 3.43
CA ASP A 352 5.64 10.47 3.29
C ASP A 352 6.25 10.47 1.88
N ARG A 353 6.33 11.65 1.25
CA ARG A 353 6.85 11.79 -0.13
C ARG A 353 8.35 11.47 -0.22
N VAL A 354 9.03 11.39 0.91
CA VAL A 354 10.42 10.94 0.99
C VAL A 354 10.58 9.48 0.52
N ARG A 355 9.52 8.66 0.55
CA ARG A 355 9.58 7.25 0.11
C ARG A 355 10.04 7.04 -1.33
N TYR A 356 9.86 8.03 -2.19
CA TYR A 356 10.27 7.98 -3.60
C TYR A 356 11.78 8.20 -3.79
N TYR A 357 12.50 8.64 -2.76
CA TYR A 357 13.92 8.99 -2.84
C TYR A 357 14.84 7.91 -2.28
N TRP A 358 14.33 6.94 -1.51
CA TRP A 358 15.13 5.84 -0.95
C TRP A 358 15.96 5.06 -2.00
N PRO A 359 15.50 4.88 -3.25
CA PRO A 359 16.32 4.23 -4.29
C PRO A 359 17.50 5.06 -4.82
N ASP A 360 17.65 6.35 -4.45
CA ASP A 360 18.77 7.16 -4.92
C ASP A 360 20.09 6.66 -4.33
N SER A 361 21.10 6.50 -5.17
CA SER A 361 22.39 5.94 -4.78
C SER A 361 23.09 6.74 -3.68
N GLN A 362 22.92 8.07 -3.63
CA GLN A 362 23.54 8.88 -2.57
C GLN A 362 22.90 8.59 -1.21
N ILE A 363 21.59 8.38 -1.20
CA ILE A 363 20.84 8.04 0.02
C ILE A 363 21.18 6.62 0.46
N ASP A 364 21.25 5.67 -0.48
CA ASP A 364 21.62 4.28 -0.19
C ASP A 364 23.06 4.17 0.37
N ASP A 365 24.01 4.91 -0.21
CA ASP A 365 25.40 4.97 0.29
C ASP A 365 25.45 5.55 1.72
N ALA A 366 24.70 6.62 1.98
CA ALA A 366 24.62 7.23 3.31
C ALA A 366 23.94 6.28 4.31
N PHE A 367 22.88 5.57 3.91
CA PHE A 367 22.24 4.56 4.74
C PHE A 367 23.20 3.40 5.07
N ALA A 368 23.91 2.87 4.07
CA ALA A 368 24.88 1.81 4.28
C ALA A 368 26.03 2.28 5.19
N HIS A 369 26.45 3.54 5.08
CA HIS A 369 27.45 4.13 5.98
C HIS A 369 26.93 4.23 7.43
N LEU A 370 25.71 4.73 7.62
CA LEU A 370 25.06 4.80 8.94
C LEU A 370 25.02 3.42 9.62
N VAL A 371 24.57 2.39 8.88
CA VAL A 371 24.49 1.02 9.41
C VAL A 371 25.87 0.49 9.79
N ARG A 372 26.91 0.72 8.96
CA ARG A 372 28.29 0.29 9.28
C ARG A 372 28.80 0.96 10.56
N ASN A 373 28.63 2.28 10.66
CA ASN A 373 29.11 3.04 11.82
C ASN A 373 28.49 2.57 13.14
N LEU A 374 27.24 2.11 13.10
CA LEU A 374 26.52 1.61 14.27
C LEU A 374 26.61 0.09 14.47
N ALA A 375 27.27 -0.65 13.57
CA ALA A 375 27.40 -2.11 13.64
C ALA A 375 28.60 -2.56 14.48
N ASP A 376 29.68 -1.78 14.48
CA ASP A 376 30.97 -2.19 15.08
C ASP A 376 30.99 -2.13 16.61
N SER A 377 30.03 -1.45 17.23
CA SER A 377 29.95 -1.31 18.69
C SER A 377 28.49 -1.37 19.18
N PRO A 378 28.22 -1.98 20.34
CA PRO A 378 26.88 -2.02 20.89
C PRO A 378 26.33 -0.61 21.10
N ILE A 379 25.13 -0.35 20.60
CA ILE A 379 24.43 0.92 20.83
C ILE A 379 24.10 1.02 22.33
N PRO A 380 24.56 2.06 23.06
CA PRO A 380 24.23 2.24 24.46
C PRO A 380 22.71 2.28 24.70
N LEU A 381 22.25 1.46 25.65
CA LEU A 381 20.82 1.35 25.99
C LEU A 381 20.12 2.69 26.30
N PRO A 382 20.74 3.68 26.98
CA PRO A 382 20.12 4.99 27.19
C PRO A 382 19.82 5.73 25.88
N LEU A 383 20.64 5.57 24.84
CA LEU A 383 20.39 6.17 23.53
C LEU A 383 19.22 5.49 22.83
N ILE A 384 19.12 4.16 22.91
CA ILE A 384 17.93 3.44 22.42
C ILE A 384 16.68 3.92 23.19
N SER A 385 16.76 4.06 24.52
CA SER A 385 15.64 4.60 25.32
C SER A 385 15.23 6.01 24.91
N GLN A 386 16.18 6.85 24.48
CA GLN A 386 15.93 8.25 24.11
C GLN A 386 15.31 8.38 22.72
N TYR A 387 15.78 7.61 21.74
CA TYR A 387 15.41 7.78 20.33
C TYR A 387 14.49 6.68 19.79
N LEU A 388 14.44 5.52 20.43
CA LEU A 388 13.64 4.34 20.06
C LEU A 388 12.99 3.70 21.31
N PRO A 389 12.15 4.44 22.06
CA PRO A 389 11.68 4.03 23.38
C PRO A 389 10.85 2.74 23.37
N LEU A 390 10.08 2.48 22.31
CA LEU A 390 9.29 1.24 22.19
C LEU A 390 10.20 0.02 21.97
N GLN A 391 11.23 0.16 21.14
CA GLN A 391 12.22 -0.88 20.90
C GLN A 391 13.09 -1.11 22.14
N TYR A 392 13.40 -0.07 22.91
CA TYR A 392 14.14 -0.19 24.16
C TYR A 392 13.49 -1.17 25.14
N VAL A 393 12.15 -1.15 25.27
CA VAL A 393 11.42 -2.10 26.14
C VAL A 393 11.70 -3.54 25.71
N LYS A 394 11.63 -3.83 24.41
CA LYS A 394 11.87 -5.17 23.84
C LYS A 394 13.34 -5.59 23.93
N VAL A 395 14.27 -4.65 23.80
CA VAL A 395 15.71 -4.90 24.03
C VAL A 395 15.95 -5.28 25.49
N ARG A 396 15.31 -4.58 26.44
CA ARG A 396 15.46 -4.84 27.87
C ARG A 396 14.87 -6.16 28.33
N SER A 397 13.81 -6.64 27.67
CA SER A 397 13.24 -7.97 27.92
C SER A 397 13.97 -9.11 27.20
N GLY A 398 14.92 -8.79 26.30
CA GLY A 398 15.68 -9.78 25.52
C GLY A 398 14.94 -10.29 24.28
N GLU A 399 13.79 -9.70 23.93
CA GLU A 399 13.00 -10.03 22.74
C GLU A 399 13.58 -9.42 21.44
N LEU A 400 14.38 -8.36 21.56
CA LEU A 400 14.96 -7.64 20.43
C LEU A 400 16.48 -7.45 20.59
N GLN A 401 17.24 -7.72 19.53
CA GLN A 401 18.67 -7.42 19.51
C GLN A 401 18.90 -5.92 19.23
N PRO A 402 19.81 -5.25 19.97
CA PRO A 402 20.07 -3.82 19.81
C PRO A 402 21.00 -3.52 18.62
N THR A 403 20.67 -4.04 17.43
CA THR A 403 21.41 -3.76 16.20
C THR A 403 20.61 -2.84 15.28
N PRO A 404 21.24 -2.01 14.42
CA PRO A 404 20.53 -1.07 13.56
C PRO A 404 19.43 -1.73 12.74
N ARG A 405 19.73 -2.87 12.09
CA ARG A 405 18.77 -3.57 11.24
C ARG A 405 17.56 -4.07 12.04
N GLU A 406 17.80 -4.72 13.18
CA GLU A 406 16.71 -5.27 14.00
C GLU A 406 15.83 -4.16 14.60
N LEU A 407 16.42 -3.02 14.98
CA LEU A 407 15.66 -1.85 15.42
C LEU A 407 14.76 -1.29 14.32
N ILE A 408 15.26 -1.17 13.08
CA ILE A 408 14.47 -0.70 11.93
C ILE A 408 13.32 -1.66 11.64
N ILE A 409 13.62 -2.96 11.52
CA ILE A 409 12.61 -3.99 11.23
C ILE A 409 11.53 -3.98 12.30
N ASN A 410 11.91 -3.94 13.58
CA ASN A 410 10.94 -3.95 14.67
C ASN A 410 10.06 -2.70 14.69
N HIS A 411 10.59 -1.53 14.37
CA HIS A 411 9.81 -0.29 14.30
C HIS A 411 8.77 -0.31 13.17
N ILE A 412 9.09 -0.94 12.03
CA ILE A 412 8.10 -1.16 10.95
C ILE A 412 7.04 -2.19 11.41
N GLN A 413 7.47 -3.23 12.12
CA GLN A 413 6.58 -4.27 12.64
C GLN A 413 5.59 -3.76 13.69
N ASP A 414 5.88 -2.67 14.40
CA ASP A 414 4.92 -2.02 15.29
C ASP A 414 3.68 -1.50 14.53
N ILE A 415 3.83 -1.10 13.28
CA ILE A 415 2.69 -0.75 12.41
C ILE A 415 1.97 -2.02 11.95
N LEU A 416 2.71 -3.00 11.42
CA LEU A 416 2.13 -4.27 10.94
C LEU A 416 1.33 -5.00 12.03
N ALA A 417 1.78 -4.94 13.29
CA ALA A 417 1.10 -5.55 14.41
C ALA A 417 -0.30 -4.98 14.66
N GLN A 418 -0.50 -3.68 14.44
CA GLN A 418 -1.81 -3.05 14.61
C GLN A 418 -2.82 -3.57 13.58
N TYR A 419 -2.38 -3.70 12.33
CA TYR A 419 -3.17 -4.24 11.24
C TYR A 419 -3.46 -5.73 11.39
N HIS A 420 -2.44 -6.50 11.78
CA HIS A 420 -2.59 -7.93 12.04
C HIS A 420 -3.64 -8.18 13.13
N THR A 421 -3.50 -7.55 14.30
CA THR A 421 -4.47 -7.68 15.40
C THR A 421 -5.89 -7.27 14.99
N ALA A 422 -6.04 -6.25 14.14
CA ALA A 422 -7.35 -5.86 13.61
C ALA A 422 -7.97 -6.96 12.72
N CYS A 423 -7.14 -7.68 11.97
CA CYS A 423 -7.53 -8.64 10.93
C CYS A 423 -7.65 -10.10 11.40
N GLU A 424 -7.03 -10.52 12.51
CA GLU A 424 -7.07 -11.92 12.96
C GLU A 424 -8.50 -12.47 13.14
N GLY A 425 -9.45 -11.60 13.45
CA GLY A 425 -10.84 -11.96 13.69
C GLY A 425 -11.04 -12.71 15.01
N GLN A 426 -12.32 -12.89 15.37
CA GLN A 426 -12.75 -13.79 16.45
C GLN A 426 -13.61 -14.90 15.87
#